data_AF-A0A938SQH5-F1
#
_entry.id   AF-A0A938SQH5-F1
#
_cell.length_a   1.000
_cell.length_b   1.000
_cell.length_c   1.000
_cell.angle_alpha   90.00
_cell.angle_beta   90.00
_cell.angle_gamma   90.00
#
_symmetry.space_group_name_H-M   'P 1'
#
loop_
_entity.id
_entity.type
_entity.pdbx_description
1 polymer ?
#
loop_
_entity_poly.entity_id
_entity_poly.type
_entity_poly.pdbx_seq_one_letter_code
_entity_poly.pdbx_strand_id
1 'polypeptide(L)'
;MCTCHCYPGGTGLMNPCKVVLDRYVLALAVSSLLVCSVANRQRVLACSSDAPRDVAAESLRTWQDASGKYTVQATLVRVENDQVELTTADGKRIEVPIEKLSLADQQYVRLPADLSVWPNRQSFRNSDPWLVENHDRIRVMKPRLLVLNFSNNRDMQWIQQRTEETIRALAESTRYHGFADPEAPAFLQYEVAKYVDLRDSPPPAGRENCSSSRYPRGARPGSTRYAPFYSPEFAQAYGFANPARPGRSLNLHELIEAGLVHELWFFGIHDKETAAFESVEFKQYYDDQLRPIPDRHGPAGNGHPEDMPWSGRSFRITWYNSDRGLGCGMENFGHSLEAVANYNAIPYYKRYFDEFAEFDLDKRYPGLPTSRLYSMGPGDKAEYPDATTLVLHQAGKTYTIKDYVAMGGNVHFPPGARGHYDLSSPHIVKTVIENFRLRNGPDGEDAVHDFDPARFRQYEQLAPDCMGQWMVYWRQCMPGYGNPCVDDDGKPMKNWWVFLFY
;
A
#
# COMPACT_ATOMS: atom_id res chain seq x y z
N MET A 1 -6.35 -11.55 20.49
CA MET A 1 -4.95 -11.23 20.85
C MET A 1 -4.06 -12.36 20.33
N CYS A 2 -3.57 -12.25 19.09
CA CYS A 2 -2.62 -13.19 18.52
C CYS A 2 -1.24 -12.55 18.54
N THR A 3 -0.42 -12.89 19.54
CA THR A 3 1.01 -12.61 19.53
C THR A 3 1.68 -13.68 18.65
N CYS A 4 2.02 -13.34 17.41
CA CYS A 4 2.92 -14.17 16.59
C CYS A 4 4.28 -14.28 17.30
N HIS A 5 4.55 -15.43 17.92
CA HIS A 5 5.88 -15.78 18.38
C HIS A 5 6.67 -16.33 17.19
N CYS A 6 7.53 -15.50 16.61
CA CYS A 6 8.60 -15.98 15.75
C CYS A 6 9.58 -16.80 16.61
N TYR A 7 9.74 -18.08 16.26
CA TYR A 7 10.67 -19.03 16.90
C TYR A 7 12.14 -18.55 16.87
N PRO A 8 12.95 -18.85 17.91
CA PRO A 8 14.40 -18.73 17.83
C PRO A 8 15.08 -20.08 17.53
N GLY A 9 16.13 -20.02 16.70
CA GLY A 9 17.36 -20.77 16.93
C GLY A 9 17.41 -22.25 16.51
N GLY A 10 17.82 -22.50 15.27
CA GLY A 10 18.45 -23.76 14.87
C GLY A 10 19.90 -23.51 14.45
N THR A 11 20.83 -23.69 15.39
CA THR A 11 22.28 -23.70 15.12
C THR A 11 22.66 -25.02 14.45
N GLY A 12 23.03 -24.97 13.16
CA GLY A 12 23.57 -26.10 12.41
C GLY A 12 24.82 -25.66 11.65
N LEU A 13 25.96 -26.21 12.06
CA LEU A 13 27.30 -25.97 11.54
C LEU A 13 27.39 -26.04 10.00
N MET A 14 27.87 -24.98 9.35
CA MET A 14 28.46 -25.07 8.01
C MET A 14 29.98 -25.18 8.13
N ASN A 15 30.53 -26.26 7.57
CA ASN A 15 31.95 -26.35 7.23
C ASN A 15 32.12 -26.06 5.73
N PRO A 16 33.22 -25.40 5.30
CA PRO A 16 33.37 -24.91 3.94
C PRO A 16 34.00 -25.98 3.05
N CYS A 17 33.44 -26.20 1.86
CA CYS A 17 34.14 -26.89 0.78
C CYS A 17 34.33 -25.95 -0.41
N LYS A 18 35.61 -25.71 -0.68
CA LYS A 18 36.20 -24.91 -1.75
C LYS A 18 36.17 -25.67 -3.08
N VAL A 19 36.01 -24.90 -4.16
CA VAL A 19 36.57 -25.08 -5.53
C VAL A 19 35.95 -26.21 -6.39
N VAL A 20 35.29 -25.83 -7.49
CA VAL A 20 35.84 -25.89 -8.87
C VAL A 20 35.11 -24.84 -9.72
N LEU A 21 35.88 -23.92 -10.29
CA LEU A 21 35.49 -22.96 -11.31
C LEU A 21 36.01 -23.54 -12.62
N ASP A 22 35.14 -23.89 -13.56
CA ASP A 22 35.57 -24.18 -14.93
C ASP A 22 34.77 -23.41 -15.98
N ARG A 23 35.59 -22.67 -16.71
CA ARG A 23 35.46 -21.84 -17.90
C ARG A 23 34.45 -22.33 -18.95
N TYR A 24 33.69 -21.40 -19.51
CA TYR A 24 33.52 -21.31 -20.96
C TYR A 24 33.58 -19.85 -21.42
N VAL A 25 34.63 -19.54 -22.17
CA VAL A 25 34.74 -18.41 -23.10
C VAL A 25 34.86 -19.04 -24.47
N LEU A 26 34.00 -18.69 -25.42
CA LEU A 26 34.42 -18.49 -26.80
C LEU A 26 33.39 -17.64 -27.56
N ALA A 27 33.88 -16.52 -28.09
CA ALA A 27 33.22 -15.67 -29.06
C ALA A 27 33.28 -16.31 -30.47
N LEU A 28 32.39 -15.88 -31.38
CA LEU A 28 32.77 -15.34 -32.70
C LEU A 28 31.54 -14.85 -33.49
N ALA A 29 31.76 -13.72 -34.16
CA ALA A 29 30.89 -12.99 -35.07
C ALA A 29 30.94 -13.54 -36.52
N VAL A 30 30.39 -12.77 -37.49
CA VAL A 30 30.43 -12.88 -38.98
C VAL A 30 29.15 -13.51 -39.56
N SER A 31 28.39 -12.96 -40.52
CA SER A 31 28.46 -11.74 -41.34
C SER A 31 27.12 -11.40 -42.02
N SER A 32 26.93 -10.10 -42.24
CA SER A 32 26.34 -9.36 -43.36
C SER A 32 25.71 -10.10 -44.55
N LEU A 33 24.52 -9.63 -44.96
CA LEU A 33 24.19 -9.40 -46.38
C LEU A 33 23.25 -8.18 -46.52
N LEU A 34 23.79 -7.17 -47.21
CA LEU A 34 23.14 -5.97 -47.73
C LEU A 34 22.23 -6.34 -48.91
N VAL A 35 21.00 -5.80 -48.97
CA VAL A 35 20.41 -5.31 -50.22
C VAL A 35 19.63 -4.02 -49.94
N CYS A 36 20.06 -2.95 -50.60
CA CYS A 36 19.44 -1.64 -50.64
C CYS A 36 18.09 -1.63 -51.40
N SER A 37 17.12 -0.85 -50.93
CA SER A 37 16.40 0.09 -51.81
C SER A 37 15.72 1.20 -50.97
N VAL A 38 16.25 2.41 -51.06
CA VAL A 38 15.63 3.60 -51.68
C VAL A 38 14.50 4.25 -50.86
N ALA A 39 14.92 5.31 -50.15
CA ALA A 39 14.26 6.61 -50.00
C ALA A 39 12.73 6.67 -49.81
N ASN A 40 12.30 6.95 -48.57
CA ASN A 40 11.26 7.97 -48.36
C ASN A 40 11.47 8.68 -47.00
N ARG A 41 12.29 9.73 -47.01
CA ARG A 41 12.41 10.66 -45.87
C ARG A 41 11.32 11.74 -46.02
N GLN A 42 10.15 11.52 -45.43
CA GLN A 42 9.33 12.64 -45.00
C GLN A 42 9.70 12.98 -43.56
N ARG A 43 10.48 14.06 -43.42
CA ARG A 43 10.67 14.78 -42.16
C ARG A 43 9.32 15.36 -41.76
N VAL A 44 8.63 14.72 -40.81
CA VAL A 44 7.62 15.41 -40.00
C VAL A 44 8.41 16.26 -39.01
N LEU A 45 8.59 17.54 -39.36
CA LEU A 45 8.91 18.58 -38.40
C LEU A 45 7.69 18.73 -37.50
N ALA A 46 7.66 18.00 -36.39
CA ALA A 46 6.75 18.29 -35.30
C ALA A 46 7.24 19.58 -34.62
N CYS A 47 6.67 20.72 -35.02
CA CYS A 47 6.61 21.88 -34.16
C CYS A 47 5.83 21.48 -32.91
N SER A 48 6.54 21.25 -31.81
CA SER A 48 5.96 21.25 -30.48
C SER A 48 5.53 22.69 -30.17
N SER A 49 4.31 23.06 -30.56
CA SER A 49 3.65 24.21 -29.99
C SER A 49 3.08 23.78 -28.64
N ASP A 50 3.78 24.13 -27.56
CA ASP A 50 3.18 24.22 -26.23
C ASP A 50 2.10 25.30 -26.27
N ALA A 51 0.90 24.90 -26.70
CA ALA A 51 -0.29 25.69 -26.49
C ALA A 51 -0.60 25.64 -24.98
N PRO A 52 -0.87 26.79 -24.34
CA PRO A 52 -1.34 26.78 -22.97
C PRO A 52 -2.62 25.93 -22.91
N ARG A 53 -2.63 24.96 -22.00
CA ARG A 53 -3.84 24.17 -21.71
C ARG A 53 -4.90 25.14 -21.19
N ASP A 54 -6.02 25.26 -21.89
CA ASP A 54 -7.21 25.93 -21.38
C ASP A 54 -7.73 25.14 -20.17
N VAL A 55 -7.34 25.61 -18.98
CA VAL A 55 -7.86 25.13 -17.70
C VAL A 55 -9.25 25.74 -17.52
N ALA A 56 -10.24 24.93 -17.16
CA ALA A 56 -11.56 25.43 -16.75
C ALA A 56 -11.38 26.62 -15.79
N ALA A 57 -11.98 27.77 -16.11
CA ALA A 57 -11.80 29.01 -15.36
C ALA A 57 -12.02 28.76 -13.86
N GLU A 58 -10.96 28.86 -13.08
CA GLU A 58 -11.01 28.48 -11.66
C GLU A 58 -11.92 29.42 -10.87
N SER A 59 -12.66 28.87 -9.92
CA SER A 59 -13.58 29.66 -9.09
C SER A 59 -12.84 30.66 -8.21
N LEU A 60 -13.40 31.86 -8.06
CA LEU A 60 -12.94 32.87 -7.12
C LEU A 60 -12.85 32.27 -5.70
N ARG A 61 -11.70 32.42 -5.03
CA ARG A 61 -11.51 31.95 -3.65
C ARG A 61 -10.70 32.94 -2.80
N THR A 62 -10.78 32.78 -1.48
CA THR A 62 -9.92 33.48 -0.53
C THR A 62 -8.54 32.84 -0.51
N TRP A 63 -7.53 33.62 -0.85
CA TRP A 63 -6.11 33.32 -0.65
C TRP A 63 -5.61 34.02 0.60
N GLN A 64 -4.60 33.43 1.24
CA GLN A 64 -4.01 33.94 2.46
C GLN A 64 -2.48 33.87 2.38
N ASP A 65 -1.80 34.85 2.96
CA ASP A 65 -0.34 34.84 3.07
C ASP A 65 0.14 33.86 4.16
N ALA A 66 1.43 33.56 4.16
CA ALA A 66 2.09 32.67 5.11
C ALA A 66 1.80 33.04 6.57
N SER A 67 1.72 34.33 6.91
CA SER A 67 1.46 34.81 8.28
C SER A 67 -0.01 34.79 8.68
N GLY A 68 -0.92 34.61 7.73
CA GLY A 68 -2.36 34.67 7.94
C GLY A 68 -2.95 36.09 8.04
N LYS A 69 -2.13 37.14 7.95
CA LYS A 69 -2.52 38.53 8.18
C LYS A 69 -3.20 39.18 6.98
N TYR A 70 -2.85 38.76 5.78
CA TYR A 70 -3.34 39.31 4.53
C TYR A 70 -4.15 38.24 3.80
N THR A 71 -5.30 38.65 3.30
CA THR A 71 -6.14 37.81 2.44
C THR A 71 -6.52 38.56 1.18
N VAL A 72 -6.78 37.82 0.11
CA VAL A 72 -7.25 38.38 -1.15
C VAL A 72 -8.25 37.42 -1.81
N GLN A 73 -9.35 37.95 -2.34
CA GLN A 73 -10.25 37.18 -3.21
C GLN A 73 -9.67 37.17 -4.62
N ALA A 74 -9.31 35.99 -5.13
CA ALA A 74 -8.73 35.85 -6.45
C ALA A 74 -8.98 34.47 -7.08
N THR A 75 -8.89 34.43 -8.39
CA THR A 75 -8.89 33.22 -9.21
C THR A 75 -7.45 32.89 -9.59
N LEU A 76 -7.03 31.62 -9.45
CA LEU A 76 -5.72 31.18 -9.94
C LEU A 76 -5.74 31.13 -11.46
N VAL A 77 -4.73 31.76 -12.07
CA VAL A 77 -4.55 31.80 -13.53
C VAL A 77 -3.56 30.72 -13.97
N ARG A 78 -2.37 30.69 -13.34
CA ARG A 78 -1.34 29.67 -13.59
C ARG A 78 -0.35 29.58 -12.43
N VAL A 79 0.41 28.49 -12.42
CA VAL A 79 1.55 28.26 -11.52
C VAL A 79 2.79 28.06 -12.39
N GLU A 80 3.81 28.90 -12.24
CA GLU A 80 5.03 28.84 -13.05
C GLU A 80 6.21 29.40 -12.24
N ASN A 81 7.40 28.79 -12.36
CA ASN A 81 8.64 29.28 -11.73
C ASN A 81 8.51 29.60 -10.23
N ASP A 82 7.87 28.71 -9.46
CA ASP A 82 7.57 28.87 -8.02
C ASP A 82 6.73 30.11 -7.66
N GLN A 83 6.06 30.70 -8.65
CA GLN A 83 5.09 31.79 -8.49
C GLN A 83 3.68 31.32 -8.82
N VAL A 84 2.69 31.93 -8.16
CA VAL A 84 1.29 31.86 -8.57
C VAL A 84 0.87 33.17 -9.19
N GLU A 85 0.26 33.10 -10.36
CA GLU A 85 -0.42 34.23 -10.96
C GLU A 85 -1.91 34.16 -10.60
N LEU A 86 -2.40 35.20 -9.92
CA LEU A 86 -3.77 35.32 -9.48
C LEU A 86 -4.44 36.52 -10.15
N THR A 87 -5.71 36.38 -10.54
CA THR A 87 -6.56 37.51 -10.93
C THR A 87 -7.50 37.82 -9.78
N THR A 88 -7.34 38.98 -9.16
CA THR A 88 -8.17 39.44 -8.04
C THR A 88 -9.60 39.75 -8.50
N ALA A 89 -10.54 39.84 -7.55
CA ALA A 89 -11.96 40.08 -7.85
C ALA A 89 -12.25 41.36 -8.64
N ASP A 90 -11.36 42.36 -8.57
CA ASP A 90 -11.41 43.61 -9.35
C ASP A 90 -10.71 43.51 -10.73
N GLY A 91 -10.26 42.32 -11.13
CA GLY A 91 -9.65 42.05 -12.43
C GLY A 91 -8.15 42.32 -12.52
N LYS A 92 -7.49 42.72 -11.41
CA LYS A 92 -6.04 42.95 -11.39
C LYS A 92 -5.28 41.62 -11.33
N ARG A 93 -4.20 41.50 -12.12
CA ARG A 93 -3.26 40.37 -12.02
C ARG A 93 -2.18 40.67 -10.99
N ILE A 94 -1.91 39.70 -10.12
CA ILE A 94 -0.84 39.73 -9.13
C ILE A 94 -0.03 38.44 -9.22
N GLU A 95 1.27 38.55 -8.97
CA GLU A 95 2.18 37.41 -8.85
C GLU A 95 2.62 37.29 -7.39
N VAL A 96 2.50 36.08 -6.84
CA VAL A 96 2.84 35.79 -5.45
C VAL A 96 3.74 34.56 -5.39
N PRO A 97 4.91 34.63 -4.73
CA PRO A 97 5.73 33.45 -4.53
C PRO A 97 5.01 32.40 -3.70
N ILE A 98 5.08 31.12 -4.10
CA ILE A 98 4.36 30.03 -3.41
C ILE A 98 4.74 29.99 -1.94
N GLU A 99 6.02 30.17 -1.60
CA GLU A 99 6.52 30.15 -0.22
C GLU A 99 5.94 31.26 0.67
N LYS A 100 5.38 32.32 0.07
CA LYS A 100 4.70 33.41 0.78
C LYS A 100 3.21 33.16 0.99
N LEU A 101 2.66 32.09 0.44
CA LEU A 101 1.27 31.70 0.65
C LEU A 101 1.11 30.92 1.97
N SER A 102 -0.12 30.88 2.49
CA SER A 102 -0.52 30.00 3.58
C SER A 102 -0.25 28.54 3.21
N LEU A 103 -0.09 27.67 4.21
CA LEU A 103 0.16 26.24 3.94
C LEU A 103 -0.97 25.60 3.10
N ALA A 104 -2.22 25.97 3.38
CA ALA A 104 -3.39 25.48 2.64
C ALA A 104 -3.34 25.92 1.16
N ASP A 105 -2.94 27.16 0.88
CA ASP A 105 -2.84 27.66 -0.47
C ASP A 105 -1.64 27.08 -1.23
N GLN A 106 -0.52 26.85 -0.55
CA GLN A 106 0.61 26.10 -1.10
C GLN A 106 0.21 24.68 -1.51
N GLN A 107 -0.68 24.03 -0.74
CA GLN A 107 -1.22 22.73 -1.12
C GLN A 107 -2.16 22.83 -2.32
N TYR A 108 -3.11 23.77 -2.28
CA TYR A 108 -4.09 23.94 -3.34
C TYR A 108 -3.44 24.09 -4.72
N VAL A 109 -2.35 24.86 -4.83
CA VAL A 109 -1.67 25.12 -6.11
C VAL A 109 -0.90 23.91 -6.64
N ARG A 110 -0.54 22.96 -5.76
CA ARG A 110 0.17 21.72 -6.12
C ARG A 110 -0.79 20.56 -6.41
N LEU A 111 -2.07 20.71 -6.08
CA LEU A 111 -3.07 19.68 -6.24
C LEU A 111 -3.74 19.75 -7.63
N PRO A 112 -4.01 18.60 -8.26
CA PRO A 112 -4.70 18.56 -9.55
C PRO A 112 -6.14 19.09 -9.42
N ALA A 113 -6.61 19.73 -10.49
CA ALA A 113 -8.01 20.10 -10.65
C ALA A 113 -8.90 18.92 -11.05
N ASP A 114 -8.29 17.87 -11.63
CA ASP A 114 -9.00 16.63 -11.98
C ASP A 114 -9.47 15.91 -10.72
N LEU A 115 -10.78 15.92 -10.50
CA LEU A 115 -11.44 15.26 -9.38
C LEU A 115 -11.44 13.73 -9.47
N SER A 116 -11.00 13.18 -10.60
CA SER A 116 -10.80 11.73 -10.78
C SER A 116 -9.49 11.24 -10.14
N VAL A 117 -8.58 12.15 -9.81
CA VAL A 117 -7.33 11.85 -9.09
C VAL A 117 -7.47 12.30 -7.64
N TRP A 118 -7.01 11.51 -6.67
CA TRP A 118 -6.88 11.94 -5.28
C TRP A 118 -5.41 11.83 -4.85
N PRO A 119 -4.86 12.73 -4.03
CA PRO A 119 -5.46 13.97 -3.55
C PRO A 119 -5.69 14.99 -4.68
N ASN A 120 -6.72 15.82 -4.55
CA ASN A 120 -7.08 16.92 -5.45
C ASN A 120 -7.48 18.17 -4.66
N ARG A 121 -7.86 19.23 -5.36
CA ARG A 121 -8.22 20.53 -4.75
C ARG A 121 -9.46 20.52 -3.85
N GLN A 122 -10.33 19.51 -3.96
CA GLN A 122 -11.51 19.37 -3.09
C GLN A 122 -11.27 18.44 -1.91
N SER A 123 -10.47 17.39 -2.08
CA SER A 123 -10.09 16.47 -1.01
C SER A 123 -8.63 16.07 -1.14
N PHE A 124 -7.91 16.22 -0.04
CA PHE A 124 -6.47 16.04 0.00
C PHE A 124 -5.98 15.44 1.30
N ARG A 125 -6.89 14.89 2.11
CA ARG A 125 -6.58 14.31 3.41
C ARG A 125 -7.32 12.99 3.55
N ASN A 126 -6.77 12.10 4.36
CA ASN A 126 -7.48 10.89 4.75
C ASN A 126 -8.76 11.28 5.51
N SER A 127 -9.77 10.42 5.40
CA SER A 127 -11.08 10.57 6.06
C SER A 127 -11.87 11.82 5.67
N ASP A 128 -11.50 12.52 4.59
CA ASP A 128 -12.35 13.59 4.05
C ASP A 128 -13.71 13.02 3.63
N PRO A 129 -14.84 13.64 4.03
CA PRO A 129 -16.18 13.19 3.62
C PRO A 129 -16.32 13.05 2.09
N TRP A 130 -15.59 13.87 1.34
CA TRP A 130 -15.53 13.82 -0.11
C TRP A 130 -15.10 12.45 -0.66
N LEU A 131 -14.20 11.72 0.01
CA LEU A 131 -13.78 10.37 -0.39
C LEU A 131 -14.94 9.38 -0.38
N VAL A 132 -15.87 9.54 0.58
CA VAL A 132 -17.09 8.72 0.65
C VAL A 132 -18.03 9.10 -0.47
N GLU A 133 -18.32 10.39 -0.62
CA GLU A 133 -19.25 10.93 -1.61
C GLU A 133 -18.80 10.67 -3.06
N ASN A 134 -17.49 10.59 -3.29
CA ASN A 134 -16.91 10.45 -4.63
C ASN A 134 -16.18 9.12 -4.85
N HIS A 135 -16.36 8.13 -3.97
CA HIS A 135 -15.68 6.83 -4.01
C HIS A 135 -15.61 6.26 -5.45
N ASP A 136 -16.75 6.22 -6.14
CA ASP A 136 -16.86 5.56 -7.46
C ASP A 136 -16.35 6.42 -8.62
N ARG A 137 -16.03 7.69 -8.36
CA ARG A 137 -15.52 8.65 -9.35
C ARG A 137 -14.00 8.71 -9.37
N ILE A 138 -13.34 8.25 -8.32
CA ILE A 138 -11.88 8.21 -8.23
C ILE A 138 -11.36 7.14 -9.19
N ARG A 139 -10.31 7.49 -9.92
CA ARG A 139 -9.67 6.70 -10.98
C ARG A 139 -8.23 6.37 -10.64
N VAL A 140 -7.55 7.24 -9.89
CA VAL A 140 -6.20 7.04 -9.37
C VAL A 140 -6.06 7.70 -8.01
N MET A 141 -5.37 7.05 -7.07
CA MET A 141 -4.94 7.66 -5.82
C MET A 141 -3.41 7.75 -5.77
N LYS A 142 -2.91 8.93 -5.42
CA LYS A 142 -1.52 9.32 -5.26
C LYS A 142 -1.22 9.73 -3.81
N PRO A 143 -1.41 8.81 -2.84
CA PRO A 143 -1.06 9.06 -1.46
C PRO A 143 0.41 9.47 -1.32
N ARG A 144 0.69 10.26 -0.28
CA ARG A 144 1.99 10.90 -0.06
C ARG A 144 2.70 10.26 1.14
N LEU A 145 3.93 9.83 0.95
CA LEU A 145 4.70 9.08 1.94
C LEU A 145 5.76 9.93 2.62
N LEU A 146 5.82 9.84 3.95
CA LEU A 146 7.00 10.20 4.71
C LEU A 146 7.82 8.95 4.97
N VAL A 147 9.08 8.93 4.55
CA VAL A 147 9.96 7.76 4.67
C VAL A 147 11.11 8.06 5.62
N LEU A 148 11.23 7.26 6.68
CA LEU A 148 12.27 7.41 7.71
C LEU A 148 13.26 6.25 7.66
N ASN A 149 14.56 6.55 7.67
CA ASN A 149 15.61 5.54 7.74
C ASN A 149 16.28 5.52 9.13
N PHE A 150 16.08 4.46 9.89
CA PHE A 150 16.82 4.20 11.13
C PHE A 150 17.86 3.09 10.99
N SER A 151 18.00 2.46 9.83
CA SER A 151 18.88 1.30 9.66
C SER A 151 20.33 1.73 9.44
N ASN A 152 21.19 1.60 10.45
CA ASN A 152 22.59 2.01 10.32
C ASN A 152 23.35 1.23 9.21
N ASN A 153 22.88 0.03 8.85
CA ASN A 153 23.48 -0.81 7.82
C ASN A 153 23.01 -0.54 6.37
N ARG A 154 22.08 0.41 6.16
CA ARG A 154 21.58 0.81 4.84
C ARG A 154 21.69 2.30 4.64
N ASP A 155 22.31 2.72 3.55
CA ASP A 155 22.31 4.14 3.20
C ASP A 155 20.99 4.61 2.61
N MET A 156 20.87 5.94 2.46
CA MET A 156 19.66 6.53 1.89
C MET A 156 19.42 6.15 0.43
N GLN A 157 20.47 5.86 -0.34
CA GLN A 157 20.31 5.41 -1.72
C GLN A 157 19.61 4.05 -1.76
N TRP A 158 20.04 3.11 -0.91
CA TRP A 158 19.39 1.82 -0.77
C TRP A 158 17.93 1.96 -0.34
N ILE A 159 17.65 2.83 0.63
CA ILE A 159 16.28 3.06 1.15
C ILE A 159 15.37 3.66 0.08
N GLN A 160 15.87 4.64 -0.68
CA GLN A 160 15.15 5.24 -1.80
C GLN A 160 14.82 4.18 -2.86
N GLN A 161 15.81 3.40 -3.28
CA GLN A 161 15.62 2.33 -4.24
C GLN A 161 14.57 1.31 -3.74
N ARG A 162 14.71 0.84 -2.50
CA ARG A 162 13.78 -0.14 -1.91
C ARG A 162 12.36 0.40 -1.80
N THR A 163 12.22 1.68 -1.44
CA THR A 163 10.92 2.36 -1.35
C THR A 163 10.27 2.43 -2.73
N GLU A 164 11.01 2.87 -3.75
CA GLU A 164 10.50 2.97 -5.12
C GLU A 164 10.13 1.62 -5.72
N GLU A 165 10.94 0.57 -5.49
CA GLU A 165 10.60 -0.80 -5.86
C GLU A 165 9.28 -1.23 -5.21
N THR A 166 9.10 -0.95 -3.91
CA THR A 166 7.87 -1.27 -3.17
C THR A 166 6.67 -0.50 -3.72
N ILE A 167 6.83 0.78 -4.03
CA ILE A 167 5.78 1.59 -4.67
C ILE A 167 5.37 1.00 -6.02
N ARG A 168 6.33 0.57 -6.85
CA ARG A 168 6.05 -0.09 -8.14
C ARG A 168 5.28 -1.40 -7.95
N ALA A 169 5.69 -2.24 -7.00
CA ALA A 169 5.01 -3.48 -6.71
C ALA A 169 3.59 -3.28 -6.16
N LEU A 170 3.38 -2.25 -5.32
CA LEU A 170 2.04 -1.86 -4.87
C LEU A 170 1.17 -1.39 -6.03
N ALA A 171 1.70 -0.54 -6.91
CA ALA A 171 0.98 -0.08 -8.10
C ALA A 171 0.56 -1.26 -8.98
N GLU A 172 1.48 -2.19 -9.27
CA GLU A 172 1.19 -3.42 -10.01
C GLU A 172 0.09 -4.25 -9.34
N SER A 173 0.16 -4.42 -8.02
CA SER A 173 -0.85 -5.19 -7.26
C SER A 173 -2.26 -4.59 -7.31
N THR A 174 -2.40 -3.33 -7.73
CA THR A 174 -3.70 -2.62 -7.80
C THR A 174 -4.31 -2.56 -9.19
N ARG A 175 -3.67 -3.20 -10.18
CA ARG A 175 -4.24 -3.39 -11.53
C ARG A 175 -5.28 -4.50 -11.48
N TYR A 176 -6.57 -4.16 -11.49
CA TYR A 176 -7.61 -5.19 -11.45
C TYR A 176 -7.45 -6.14 -12.64
N HIS A 177 -7.27 -7.44 -12.36
CA HIS A 177 -6.90 -8.48 -13.32
C HIS A 177 -5.70 -8.13 -14.22
N GLY A 178 -4.70 -7.42 -13.70
CA GLY A 178 -3.49 -7.03 -14.45
C GLY A 178 -2.71 -8.21 -15.04
N PHE A 179 -2.81 -9.39 -14.43
CA PHE A 179 -2.24 -10.65 -14.94
C PHE A 179 -2.86 -11.10 -16.28
N ALA A 180 -4.09 -10.67 -16.59
CA ALA A 180 -4.82 -11.00 -17.82
C ALA A 180 -4.89 -9.80 -18.78
N ASP A 181 -4.94 -8.59 -18.25
CA ASP A 181 -4.92 -7.34 -19.02
C ASP A 181 -3.70 -6.48 -18.60
N PRO A 182 -2.58 -6.57 -19.33
CA PRO A 182 -1.40 -5.76 -19.08
C PRO A 182 -1.64 -4.26 -19.21
N GLU A 183 -2.74 -3.80 -19.82
CA GLU A 183 -3.10 -2.38 -19.95
C GLU A 183 -4.01 -1.89 -18.81
N ALA A 184 -4.52 -2.79 -17.95
CA ALA A 184 -5.37 -2.44 -16.82
C ALA A 184 -4.70 -1.41 -15.90
N PRO A 185 -5.26 -0.22 -15.68
CA PRO A 185 -4.54 0.86 -15.00
C PRO A 185 -4.27 0.54 -13.52
N ALA A 186 -3.08 0.89 -13.05
CA ALA A 186 -2.75 0.86 -11.62
C ALA A 186 -3.51 1.97 -10.88
N PHE A 187 -4.21 1.60 -9.81
CA PHE A 187 -5.02 2.54 -9.03
C PHE A 187 -4.20 3.30 -7.98
N LEU A 188 -3.30 2.63 -7.25
CA LEU A 188 -2.43 3.27 -6.26
C LEU A 188 -1.09 3.65 -6.89
N GLN A 189 -0.73 4.93 -6.81
CA GLN A 189 0.50 5.50 -7.34
C GLN A 189 1.13 6.41 -6.28
N TYR A 190 1.69 5.80 -5.23
CA TYR A 190 2.30 6.54 -4.12
C TYR A 190 3.37 7.52 -4.59
N GLU A 191 3.41 8.68 -3.96
CA GLU A 191 4.43 9.71 -4.15
C GLU A 191 5.18 9.90 -2.83
N VAL A 192 6.51 10.03 -2.86
CA VAL A 192 7.27 10.30 -1.63
C VAL A 192 7.30 11.80 -1.38
N ALA A 193 6.69 12.24 -0.28
CA ALA A 193 6.75 13.63 0.17
C ALA A 193 8.15 13.98 0.66
N LYS A 194 8.79 13.09 1.42
CA LYS A 194 10.14 13.30 1.92
C LYS A 194 10.81 12.01 2.39
N TYR A 195 12.11 11.91 2.13
CA TYR A 195 13.01 10.96 2.76
C TYR A 195 13.79 11.63 3.88
N VAL A 196 13.90 10.97 5.04
CA VAL A 196 14.61 11.49 6.22
C VAL A 196 15.63 10.48 6.70
N ASP A 197 16.90 10.87 6.69
CA ASP A 197 17.99 10.07 7.23
C ASP A 197 18.08 10.27 8.75
N LEU A 198 17.70 9.24 9.51
CA LEU A 198 17.76 9.23 10.97
C LEU A 198 18.81 8.26 11.49
N ARG A 199 19.76 7.85 10.64
CA ARG A 199 20.88 7.01 11.05
C ARG A 199 21.81 7.75 11.98
N ASP A 200 22.58 6.96 12.72
CA ASP A 200 23.76 7.47 13.40
C ASP A 200 24.85 7.81 12.36
N SER A 201 25.53 8.95 12.52
CA SER A 201 26.58 9.38 11.59
C SER A 201 27.82 9.90 12.34
N PRO A 202 28.90 9.11 12.46
CA PRO A 202 28.95 7.67 12.14
C PRO A 202 28.15 6.81 13.15
N PRO A 203 27.80 5.56 12.82
CA PRO A 203 27.31 4.61 13.80
C PRO A 203 28.30 4.40 14.95
N PRO A 204 27.84 4.25 16.20
CA PRO A 204 28.72 3.85 17.30
C PRO A 204 29.39 2.51 17.01
N ALA A 205 30.61 2.31 17.53
CA ALA A 205 31.35 1.07 17.34
C ALA A 205 30.52 -0.16 17.80
N GLY A 206 30.37 -1.16 16.94
CA GLY A 206 29.58 -2.36 17.22
C GLY A 206 28.07 -2.20 17.02
N ARG A 207 27.62 -1.05 16.51
CA ARG A 207 26.20 -0.72 16.23
C ARG A 207 25.93 -0.50 14.74
N GLU A 208 26.86 -0.90 13.88
CA GLU A 208 26.77 -0.73 12.42
C GLU A 208 25.60 -1.54 11.84
N ASN A 209 25.27 -2.68 12.46
CA ASN A 209 24.15 -3.56 12.09
C ASN A 209 22.97 -3.47 13.07
N CYS A 210 22.76 -2.29 13.69
CA CYS A 210 21.63 -2.02 14.57
C CYS A 210 20.77 -0.87 14.05
N SER A 211 19.54 -0.80 14.53
CA SER A 211 18.74 0.42 14.40
C SER A 211 19.42 1.59 15.14
N SER A 212 19.36 2.79 14.58
CA SER A 212 19.96 4.02 15.11
C SER A 212 19.61 4.27 16.58
N SER A 213 20.49 5.00 17.28
CA SER A 213 20.18 5.58 18.59
C SER A 213 18.90 6.41 18.62
N ARG A 214 18.46 6.97 17.47
CA ARG A 214 17.23 7.76 17.32
C ARG A 214 15.95 6.93 17.17
N TYR A 215 16.06 5.61 16.98
CA TYR A 215 14.89 4.74 16.87
C TYR A 215 14.02 4.83 18.14
N PRO A 216 12.69 5.01 18.04
CA PRO A 216 11.81 5.19 19.19
C PRO A 216 11.54 3.85 19.90
N ARG A 217 12.52 3.37 20.65
CA ARG A 217 12.43 2.12 21.42
C ARG A 217 11.37 2.23 22.53
N GLY A 218 10.66 1.15 22.77
CA GLY A 218 9.73 1.02 23.90
C GLY A 218 10.41 0.55 25.18
N ALA A 219 9.64 0.52 26.26
CA ALA A 219 10.14 0.16 27.59
C ALA A 219 10.55 -1.31 27.70
N ARG A 220 9.99 -2.18 26.85
CA ARG A 220 10.37 -3.60 26.77
C ARG A 220 11.38 -3.79 25.65
N PRO A 221 12.43 -4.62 25.83
CA PRO A 221 13.31 -5.00 24.73
C PRO A 221 12.51 -5.53 23.53
N GLY A 222 12.87 -5.12 22.32
CA GLY A 222 12.19 -5.54 21.10
C GLY A 222 10.81 -4.89 20.93
N SER A 223 10.63 -3.65 21.39
CA SER A 223 9.36 -2.93 21.20
C SER A 223 9.58 -1.52 20.66
N THR A 224 8.56 -0.98 20.02
CA THR A 224 8.55 0.36 19.40
C THR A 224 7.46 1.20 20.03
N ARG A 225 7.78 2.47 20.30
CA ARG A 225 6.82 3.51 20.68
C ARG A 225 6.44 4.33 19.46
N TYR A 226 5.15 4.61 19.32
CA TYR A 226 4.64 5.36 18.18
C TYR A 226 4.33 6.82 18.52
N ALA A 227 4.11 7.16 19.80
CA ALA A 227 3.94 8.55 20.25
C ALA A 227 5.09 9.48 19.79
N PRO A 228 6.38 9.07 19.84
CA PRO A 228 7.48 9.95 19.45
C PRO A 228 7.41 10.48 18.02
N PHE A 229 6.81 9.76 17.07
CA PHE A 229 6.66 10.27 15.70
C PHE A 229 5.83 11.57 15.62
N TYR A 230 5.04 11.87 16.65
CA TYR A 230 4.22 13.09 16.74
C TYR A 230 4.91 14.23 17.50
N SER A 231 6.12 14.01 18.00
CA SER A 231 6.80 14.94 18.92
C SER A 231 7.49 16.11 18.18
N PRO A 232 7.80 17.21 18.89
CA PRO A 232 8.59 18.31 18.34
C PRO A 232 9.99 17.89 17.85
N GLU A 233 10.62 16.91 18.51
CA GLU A 233 11.94 16.40 18.12
C GLU A 233 11.89 15.74 16.74
N PHE A 234 10.87 14.91 16.51
CA PHE A 234 10.63 14.29 15.21
C PHE A 234 10.15 15.29 14.16
N ALA A 235 9.31 16.26 14.54
CA ALA A 235 8.92 17.36 13.66
C ALA A 235 10.15 18.08 13.09
N GLN A 236 11.13 18.39 13.96
CA GLN A 236 12.37 19.02 13.55
C GLN A 236 13.19 18.13 12.61
N ALA A 237 13.21 16.83 12.86
CA ALA A 237 13.90 15.87 12.00
C ALA A 237 13.21 15.73 10.62
N TYR A 238 11.87 15.78 10.56
CA TYR A 238 11.13 15.80 9.30
C TYR A 238 11.44 17.07 8.51
N GLY A 239 11.55 18.22 9.19
CA GLY A 239 11.97 19.48 8.57
C GLY A 239 11.00 20.02 7.53
N PHE A 240 9.68 19.85 7.74
CA PHE A 240 8.66 20.57 6.99
C PHE A 240 8.44 21.92 7.64
N ALA A 241 8.83 23.01 6.98
CA ALA A 241 8.72 24.34 7.56
C ALA A 241 7.24 24.72 7.79
N ASN A 242 6.96 25.38 8.92
CA ASN A 242 5.67 26.01 9.16
C ASN A 242 5.70 27.45 8.60
N PRO A 243 4.98 27.76 7.50
CA PRO A 243 5.02 29.09 6.90
C PRO A 243 4.48 30.18 7.84
N ALA A 244 3.57 29.85 8.77
CA ALA A 244 3.03 30.78 9.74
C ALA A 244 3.96 31.03 10.94
N ARG A 245 4.96 30.17 11.15
CA ARG A 245 5.92 30.26 12.27
C ARG A 245 7.33 29.91 11.80
N PRO A 246 8.06 30.88 11.19
CA PRO A 246 9.42 30.67 10.73
C PRO A 246 10.33 30.06 11.82
N GLY A 247 11.12 29.07 11.45
CA GLY A 247 12.01 28.33 12.38
C GLY A 247 11.34 27.18 13.14
N ARG A 248 10.01 27.01 13.04
CA ARG A 248 9.31 25.82 13.54
C ARG A 248 9.02 24.84 12.40
N SER A 249 9.21 23.56 12.67
CA SER A 249 8.78 22.47 11.79
C SER A 249 7.37 21.97 12.17
N LEU A 250 6.61 21.53 11.17
CA LEU A 250 5.31 20.88 11.34
C LEU A 250 5.51 19.48 11.96
N ASN A 251 4.74 19.17 12.99
CA ASN A 251 4.70 17.81 13.54
C ASN A 251 3.79 16.90 12.72
N LEU A 252 3.78 15.59 13.03
CA LEU A 252 3.02 14.63 12.24
C LEU A 252 1.50 14.90 12.23
N HIS A 253 0.91 15.38 13.32
CA HIS A 253 -0.50 15.80 13.33
C HIS A 253 -0.76 16.91 12.31
N GLU A 254 0.11 17.92 12.26
CA GLU A 254 0.00 19.04 11.34
C GLU A 254 0.24 18.60 9.88
N LEU A 255 1.12 17.62 9.64
CA LEU A 255 1.35 17.06 8.30
C LEU A 255 0.14 16.28 7.78
N ILE A 256 -0.51 15.50 8.65
CA ILE A 256 -1.73 14.74 8.35
C ILE A 256 -2.88 15.71 8.06
N GLU A 257 -3.10 16.68 8.94
CA GLU A 257 -4.16 17.67 8.77
C GLU A 257 -3.91 18.58 7.57
N ALA A 258 -2.66 18.84 7.18
CA ALA A 258 -2.35 19.58 5.96
C ALA A 258 -2.46 18.74 4.68
N GLY A 259 -2.64 17.41 4.77
CA GLY A 259 -2.60 16.51 3.60
C GLY A 259 -1.22 16.42 2.93
N LEU A 260 -0.17 16.78 3.67
CA LEU A 260 1.22 16.69 3.20
C LEU A 260 1.73 15.25 3.23
N VAL A 261 1.23 14.47 4.18
CA VAL A 261 1.60 13.08 4.42
C VAL A 261 0.32 12.29 4.69
N HIS A 262 0.13 11.22 3.92
CA HIS A 262 -1.01 10.31 4.05
C HIS A 262 -0.63 9.04 4.81
N GLU A 263 0.65 8.63 4.75
CA GLU A 263 1.21 7.50 5.51
C GLU A 263 2.69 7.73 5.85
N LEU A 264 3.16 7.03 6.88
CA LEU A 264 4.56 7.00 7.28
C LEU A 264 5.12 5.59 7.12
N TRP A 265 6.21 5.47 6.37
CA TRP A 265 6.98 4.24 6.27
C TRP A 265 8.32 4.44 6.96
N PHE A 266 8.73 3.49 7.78
CA PHE A 266 10.05 3.55 8.40
C PHE A 266 10.80 2.24 8.34
N PHE A 267 12.11 2.36 8.12
CA PHE A 267 13.03 1.24 8.03
C PHE A 267 13.83 1.13 9.32
N GLY A 268 13.91 -0.08 9.84
CA GLY A 268 14.78 -0.44 10.97
C GLY A 268 15.27 -1.87 10.83
N ILE A 269 16.09 -2.32 11.77
CA ILE A 269 16.61 -3.69 11.83
C ILE A 269 15.85 -4.44 12.92
N HIS A 270 15.32 -5.63 12.61
CA HIS A 270 14.73 -6.48 13.65
C HIS A 270 15.83 -7.12 14.49
N ASP A 271 15.90 -6.78 15.77
CA ASP A 271 16.82 -7.41 16.71
C ASP A 271 16.19 -7.52 18.13
N LYS A 272 17.02 -7.86 19.12
CA LYS A 272 16.57 -8.00 20.52
C LYS A 272 16.14 -6.67 21.15
N GLU A 273 16.53 -5.54 20.57
CA GLU A 273 16.24 -4.19 21.07
C GLU A 273 15.07 -3.55 20.32
N THR A 274 14.96 -3.84 19.03
CA THR A 274 14.05 -3.19 18.11
C THR A 274 13.22 -4.19 17.34
N ALA A 275 11.91 -4.12 17.56
CA ALA A 275 10.90 -4.70 16.70
C ALA A 275 9.69 -3.78 16.68
N ALA A 276 9.03 -3.69 15.53
CA ALA A 276 7.78 -2.97 15.37
C ALA A 276 6.72 -3.93 14.82
N PHE A 277 5.48 -3.50 14.96
CA PHE A 277 4.40 -4.14 14.22
C PHE A 277 4.59 -3.83 12.74
N GLU A 278 4.34 -4.82 11.90
CA GLU A 278 4.45 -4.71 10.44
C GLU A 278 3.64 -3.54 9.88
N SER A 279 2.45 -3.33 10.43
CA SER A 279 1.60 -2.19 10.14
C SER A 279 0.75 -1.85 11.37
N VAL A 280 0.70 -0.58 11.71
CA VAL A 280 -0.25 -0.03 12.69
C VAL A 280 -1.09 1.02 12.01
N GLU A 281 -2.36 1.11 12.39
CA GLU A 281 -3.26 2.11 11.85
C GLU A 281 -4.27 2.50 12.92
N PHE A 282 -4.49 3.80 13.05
CA PHE A 282 -5.65 4.35 13.74
C PHE A 282 -6.58 4.92 12.67
N LYS A 283 -7.81 4.44 12.61
CA LYS A 283 -8.76 4.67 11.50
C LYS A 283 -10.10 5.16 12.03
N GLN A 284 -10.74 6.08 11.28
CA GLN A 284 -12.13 6.48 11.47
C GLN A 284 -13.07 5.30 11.17
N TYR A 285 -14.05 5.04 12.03
CA TYR A 285 -15.00 3.94 11.82
C TYR A 285 -16.26 4.43 11.10
N TYR A 286 -16.85 3.56 10.30
CA TYR A 286 -18.00 3.85 9.46
C TYR A 286 -19.17 2.91 9.77
N ASP A 287 -20.38 3.32 9.45
CA ASP A 287 -21.57 2.46 9.51
C ASP A 287 -21.80 1.67 8.21
N ASP A 288 -22.87 0.86 8.16
CA ASP A 288 -23.24 0.06 6.98
C ASP A 288 -23.58 0.92 5.75
N GLN A 289 -23.84 2.22 5.92
CA GLN A 289 -24.10 3.17 4.83
C GLN A 289 -22.85 3.99 4.48
N LEU A 290 -21.67 3.56 4.96
CA LEU A 290 -20.39 4.25 4.76
C LEU A 290 -20.36 5.67 5.34
N ARG A 291 -21.22 6.00 6.32
CA ARG A 291 -21.17 7.29 7.00
C ARG A 291 -20.16 7.21 8.15
N PRO A 292 -19.29 8.22 8.33
CA PRO A 292 -18.38 8.24 9.47
C PRO A 292 -19.19 8.31 10.76
N ILE A 293 -18.89 7.44 11.72
CA ILE A 293 -19.52 7.43 13.03
C ILE A 293 -18.83 8.50 13.88
N PRO A 294 -19.54 9.57 14.32
CA PRO A 294 -18.93 10.64 15.12
C PRO A 294 -18.20 10.09 16.34
N ASP A 295 -16.99 10.62 16.59
CA ASP A 295 -16.12 10.27 17.72
C ASP A 295 -15.74 8.79 17.83
N ARG A 296 -16.01 7.97 16.81
CA ARG A 296 -15.63 6.55 16.78
C ARG A 296 -14.46 6.33 15.83
N HIS A 297 -13.29 6.15 16.42
CA HIS A 297 -12.05 5.77 15.75
C HIS A 297 -11.36 4.67 16.56
N GLY A 298 -10.45 3.93 15.93
CA GLY A 298 -9.78 2.83 16.62
C GLY A 298 -8.71 2.15 15.78
N PRO A 299 -8.13 1.05 16.28
CA PRO A 299 -7.18 0.26 15.52
C PRO A 299 -7.79 -0.27 14.22
N ALA A 300 -6.96 -0.32 13.19
CA ALA A 300 -7.24 -1.00 11.92
C ALA A 300 -5.98 -1.61 11.27
N GLY A 301 -4.86 -1.67 11.99
CA GLY A 301 -3.60 -2.27 11.51
C GLY A 301 -3.35 -3.65 12.10
N ASN A 302 -2.37 -4.39 11.55
CA ASN A 302 -1.98 -5.72 12.04
C ASN A 302 -1.60 -5.66 13.54
N GLY A 303 -0.88 -4.60 13.92
CA GLY A 303 -0.62 -4.25 15.30
C GLY A 303 -1.47 -3.09 15.81
N HIS A 304 -1.60 -3.02 17.14
CA HIS A 304 -2.22 -1.88 17.82
C HIS A 304 -1.35 -1.43 18.99
N PRO A 305 -0.62 -0.30 18.84
CA PRO A 305 0.09 0.31 19.94
C PRO A 305 -0.87 1.18 20.77
N GLU A 306 -0.77 1.10 22.09
CA GLU A 306 -1.55 1.94 23.01
C GLU A 306 -1.12 3.42 22.97
N ASP A 307 0.11 3.71 22.50
CA ASP A 307 0.69 5.05 22.54
C ASP A 307 0.57 5.84 21.23
N MET A 308 -0.06 5.31 20.18
CA MET A 308 -0.28 6.06 18.93
C MET A 308 -1.47 7.03 19.11
N PRO A 309 -1.26 8.36 19.04
CA PRO A 309 -2.34 9.32 19.21
C PRO A 309 -3.24 9.41 17.98
N TRP A 310 -4.52 9.74 18.21
CA TRP A 310 -5.44 10.09 17.13
C TRP A 310 -5.11 11.48 16.56
N SER A 311 -5.09 11.59 15.24
CA SER A 311 -4.82 12.86 14.54
C SER A 311 -6.09 13.56 14.04
N GLY A 312 -7.27 13.07 14.40
CA GLY A 312 -8.53 13.49 13.77
C GLY A 312 -8.82 12.82 12.42
N ARG A 313 -7.88 12.02 11.90
CA ARG A 313 -7.94 11.38 10.58
C ARG A 313 -7.25 10.03 10.59
N SER A 314 -7.73 9.12 9.74
CA SER A 314 -7.10 7.82 9.55
C SER A 314 -5.63 7.99 9.16
N PHE A 315 -4.75 7.23 9.80
CA PHE A 315 -3.33 7.28 9.51
C PHE A 315 -2.66 5.93 9.77
N ARG A 316 -1.91 5.46 8.79
CA ARG A 316 -1.16 4.21 8.84
C ARG A 316 0.34 4.48 8.95
N ILE A 317 0.98 3.69 9.80
CA ILE A 317 2.43 3.63 9.95
C ILE A 317 2.88 2.20 9.66
N THR A 318 3.74 2.04 8.66
CA THR A 318 4.25 0.73 8.23
C THR A 318 5.73 0.62 8.53
N TRP A 319 6.13 -0.50 9.11
CA TRP A 319 7.53 -0.80 9.38
C TRP A 319 8.09 -1.78 8.36
N TYR A 320 9.31 -1.51 7.92
CA TYR A 320 10.08 -2.39 7.05
C TYR A 320 11.36 -2.81 7.76
N ASN A 321 11.55 -4.12 7.91
CA ASN A 321 12.84 -4.66 8.31
C ASN A 321 13.82 -4.55 7.13
N SER A 322 14.88 -3.77 7.27
CA SER A 322 15.86 -3.54 6.20
C SER A 322 16.74 -4.74 5.83
N ASP A 323 16.62 -5.83 6.58
CA ASP A 323 17.26 -7.12 6.28
C ASP A 323 16.31 -8.11 5.59
N ARG A 324 15.06 -7.72 5.34
CA ARG A 324 14.10 -8.49 4.54
C ARG A 324 13.92 -7.88 3.16
N GLY A 325 13.41 -8.67 2.22
CA GLY A 325 13.15 -8.23 0.87
C GLY A 325 11.79 -7.55 0.71
N LEU A 326 11.46 -7.26 -0.54
CA LEU A 326 10.30 -6.47 -0.91
C LEU A 326 8.99 -7.22 -0.65
N GLY A 327 8.99 -8.54 -0.86
CA GLY A 327 7.80 -9.36 -0.72
C GLY A 327 7.30 -9.43 0.72
N CYS A 328 8.18 -9.35 1.73
CA CYS A 328 7.73 -9.22 3.12
C CYS A 328 7.07 -7.85 3.36
N GLY A 329 7.56 -6.80 2.70
CA GLY A 329 6.90 -5.49 2.69
C GLY A 329 5.50 -5.53 2.05
N MET A 330 5.35 -6.32 0.98
CA MET A 330 4.04 -6.59 0.38
C MET A 330 3.13 -7.35 1.35
N GLU A 331 3.64 -8.37 2.04
CA GLU A 331 2.90 -9.12 3.06
C GLU A 331 2.35 -8.20 4.17
N ASN A 332 3.17 -7.27 4.71
CA ASN A 332 2.74 -6.28 5.71
C ASN A 332 1.53 -5.45 5.23
N PHE A 333 1.51 -5.08 3.95
CA PHE A 333 0.38 -4.37 3.36
C PHE A 333 -0.88 -5.26 3.27
N GLY A 334 -0.70 -6.54 2.95
CA GLY A 334 -1.77 -7.54 2.99
C GLY A 334 -2.41 -7.63 4.39
N HIS A 335 -1.61 -7.69 5.44
CA HIS A 335 -2.13 -7.70 6.81
C HIS A 335 -2.87 -6.42 7.19
N SER A 336 -2.54 -5.29 6.56
CA SER A 336 -3.31 -4.06 6.76
C SER A 336 -4.72 -4.17 6.19
N LEU A 337 -4.87 -4.80 5.01
CA LEU A 337 -6.18 -5.07 4.40
C LEU A 337 -7.02 -6.01 5.27
N GLU A 338 -6.42 -7.07 5.80
CA GLU A 338 -7.08 -8.00 6.72
C GLU A 338 -7.49 -7.31 8.03
N ALA A 339 -6.63 -6.44 8.55
CA ALA A 339 -6.89 -5.75 9.82
C ALA A 339 -8.09 -4.79 9.73
N VAL A 340 -8.28 -4.06 8.63
CA VAL A 340 -9.49 -3.23 8.42
C VAL A 340 -10.77 -4.06 8.56
N ALA A 341 -10.79 -5.27 8.01
CA ALA A 341 -11.92 -6.21 8.14
C ALA A 341 -12.01 -6.84 9.54
N ASN A 342 -10.89 -7.22 10.16
CA ASN A 342 -10.87 -7.82 11.50
C ASN A 342 -11.41 -6.87 12.57
N TYR A 343 -11.10 -5.57 12.48
CA TYR A 343 -11.60 -4.54 13.40
C TYR A 343 -13.00 -4.04 13.05
N ASN A 344 -13.56 -4.46 11.92
CA ASN A 344 -14.84 -3.98 11.40
C ASN A 344 -14.89 -2.43 11.32
N ALA A 345 -13.77 -1.81 10.91
CA ALA A 345 -13.69 -0.36 10.80
C ALA A 345 -14.61 0.17 9.69
N ILE A 346 -14.84 -0.63 8.66
CA ILE A 346 -15.74 -0.33 7.53
C ILE A 346 -16.60 -1.58 7.28
N PRO A 347 -17.85 -1.64 7.80
CA PRO A 347 -18.70 -2.83 7.72
C PRO A 347 -18.96 -3.34 6.31
N TYR A 348 -19.14 -2.45 5.33
CA TYR A 348 -19.27 -2.82 3.92
C TYR A 348 -18.04 -3.61 3.44
N TYR A 349 -16.83 -3.10 3.70
CA TYR A 349 -15.59 -3.75 3.30
C TYR A 349 -15.45 -5.11 4.01
N LYS A 350 -15.67 -5.15 5.33
CA LYS A 350 -15.58 -6.39 6.11
C LYS A 350 -16.45 -7.50 5.52
N ARG A 351 -17.71 -7.20 5.20
CA ARG A 351 -18.68 -8.19 4.71
C ARG A 351 -18.13 -8.98 3.52
N TYR A 352 -17.64 -8.28 2.52
CA TYR A 352 -17.17 -8.89 1.28
C TYR A 352 -15.71 -9.35 1.36
N PHE A 353 -14.88 -8.66 2.16
CA PHE A 353 -13.51 -9.08 2.38
C PHE A 353 -13.46 -10.39 3.16
N ASP A 354 -14.31 -10.61 4.18
CA ASP A 354 -14.35 -11.87 4.92
C ASP A 354 -14.69 -13.05 3.99
N GLU A 355 -15.62 -12.85 3.04
CA GLU A 355 -15.98 -13.85 2.03
C GLU A 355 -14.80 -14.12 1.07
N PHE A 356 -14.22 -13.07 0.50
CA PHE A 356 -13.06 -13.16 -0.39
C PHE A 356 -11.87 -13.83 0.30
N ALA A 357 -11.57 -13.43 1.54
CA ALA A 357 -10.40 -13.87 2.30
C ALA A 357 -10.57 -15.23 3.00
N GLU A 358 -11.74 -15.85 2.85
CA GLU A 358 -12.11 -17.10 3.50
C GLU A 358 -12.06 -17.03 5.04
N PHE A 359 -12.59 -15.94 5.60
CA PHE A 359 -12.75 -15.72 7.03
C PHE A 359 -14.12 -16.12 7.57
N ASP A 360 -14.86 -16.90 6.78
CA ASP A 360 -16.22 -17.39 7.04
C ASP A 360 -16.38 -18.90 6.73
N LEU A 361 -15.29 -19.68 6.75
CA LEU A 361 -15.29 -21.10 6.34
C LEU A 361 -16.27 -21.96 7.15
N ASP A 362 -16.45 -21.70 8.44
CA ASP A 362 -17.40 -22.40 9.32
C ASP A 362 -18.86 -22.13 8.95
N LYS A 363 -19.13 -20.97 8.32
CA LYS A 363 -20.45 -20.61 7.79
C LYS A 363 -20.69 -21.25 6.43
N ARG A 364 -19.70 -21.26 5.54
CA ARG A 364 -19.80 -21.85 4.19
C ARG A 364 -19.82 -23.37 4.21
N TYR A 365 -19.07 -23.98 5.13
CA TYR A 365 -18.95 -25.43 5.27
C TYR A 365 -19.31 -25.87 6.70
N PRO A 366 -20.62 -26.08 6.98
CA PRO A 366 -21.07 -26.50 8.29
C PRO A 366 -20.35 -27.77 8.76
N GLY A 367 -19.75 -27.70 9.95
CA GLY A 367 -18.97 -28.80 10.54
C GLY A 367 -17.46 -28.54 10.61
N LEU A 368 -16.96 -27.50 9.95
CA LEU A 368 -15.62 -27.00 10.23
C LEU A 368 -15.55 -26.29 11.60
N PRO A 369 -14.48 -26.51 12.39
CA PRO A 369 -14.34 -25.91 13.72
C PRO A 369 -13.73 -24.49 13.69
N THR A 370 -13.47 -23.95 12.51
CA THR A 370 -12.74 -22.70 12.33
C THR A 370 -13.34 -21.90 11.18
N SER A 371 -13.42 -20.58 11.36
CA SER A 371 -13.84 -19.66 10.33
C SER A 371 -12.76 -19.39 9.27
N ARG A 372 -11.51 -19.82 9.50
CA ARG A 372 -10.37 -19.58 8.60
C ARG A 372 -9.26 -20.61 8.77
N LEU A 373 -8.52 -20.88 7.69
CA LEU A 373 -7.29 -21.68 7.75
C LEU A 373 -6.18 -20.99 8.56
N TYR A 374 -6.27 -19.68 8.74
CA TYR A 374 -5.38 -18.89 9.59
C TYR A 374 -5.29 -19.39 11.05
N SER A 375 -6.30 -20.14 11.51
CA SER A 375 -6.33 -20.72 12.86
C SER A 375 -5.51 -22.00 12.99
N MET A 376 -4.84 -22.47 11.93
CA MET A 376 -3.96 -23.64 11.99
C MET A 376 -2.75 -23.34 12.87
N GLY A 377 -2.55 -24.18 13.88
CA GLY A 377 -1.40 -24.14 14.76
C GLY A 377 -0.24 -25.00 14.24
N PRO A 378 0.87 -25.03 15.01
CA PRO A 378 1.98 -25.94 14.73
C PRO A 378 1.51 -27.39 14.67
N GLY A 379 1.79 -28.07 13.55
CA GLY A 379 1.43 -29.47 13.32
C GLY A 379 0.07 -29.69 12.63
N ASP A 380 -0.76 -28.65 12.52
CA ASP A 380 -1.97 -28.69 11.70
C ASP A 380 -1.59 -28.62 10.20
N LYS A 381 -2.43 -29.20 9.34
CA LYS A 381 -2.22 -29.19 7.88
C LYS A 381 -3.52 -29.32 7.10
N ALA A 382 -3.52 -28.78 5.90
CA ALA A 382 -4.53 -29.02 4.89
C ALA A 382 -4.01 -29.98 3.81
N GLU A 383 -4.86 -30.87 3.32
CA GLU A 383 -4.61 -31.74 2.18
C GLU A 383 -5.74 -31.61 1.16
N TYR A 384 -5.41 -31.84 -0.11
CA TYR A 384 -6.34 -31.76 -1.22
C TYR A 384 -6.25 -33.05 -2.06
N PRO A 385 -6.99 -34.11 -1.68
CA PRO A 385 -6.97 -35.40 -2.38
C PRO A 385 -7.41 -35.31 -3.84
N ASP A 386 -8.28 -34.34 -4.14
CA ASP A 386 -8.74 -33.97 -5.47
C ASP A 386 -9.04 -32.46 -5.49
N ALA A 387 -9.45 -31.94 -6.66
CA ALA A 387 -9.65 -30.50 -6.85
C ALA A 387 -10.81 -29.91 -6.04
N THR A 388 -11.68 -30.73 -5.49
CA THR A 388 -12.94 -30.34 -4.83
C THR A 388 -13.02 -30.85 -3.40
N THR A 389 -11.91 -31.28 -2.80
CA THR A 389 -11.91 -31.83 -1.45
C THR A 389 -10.85 -31.14 -0.61
N LEU A 390 -11.26 -30.57 0.53
CA LEU A 390 -10.36 -30.11 1.58
C LEU A 390 -10.40 -31.09 2.74
N VAL A 391 -9.25 -31.65 3.09
CA VAL A 391 -9.04 -32.41 4.33
C VAL A 391 -8.22 -31.57 5.29
N LEU A 392 -8.86 -31.07 6.35
CA LEU A 392 -8.22 -30.27 7.38
C LEU A 392 -7.88 -31.15 8.59
N HIS A 393 -6.60 -31.26 8.90
CA HIS A 393 -6.09 -31.84 10.14
C HIS A 393 -5.81 -30.72 11.13
N GLN A 394 -6.69 -30.54 12.11
CA GLN A 394 -6.59 -29.46 13.09
C GLN A 394 -6.82 -29.97 14.51
N ALA A 395 -5.89 -29.65 15.42
CA ALA A 395 -5.96 -30.02 16.84
C ALA A 395 -6.22 -31.53 17.06
N GLY A 396 -5.54 -32.38 16.26
CA GLY A 396 -5.65 -33.84 16.34
C GLY A 396 -6.94 -34.44 15.77
N LYS A 397 -7.82 -33.62 15.17
CA LYS A 397 -9.03 -34.06 14.48
C LYS A 397 -8.89 -33.88 12.97
N THR A 398 -9.65 -34.66 12.22
CA THR A 398 -9.71 -34.58 10.75
C THR A 398 -11.11 -34.18 10.33
N TYR A 399 -11.21 -33.16 9.51
CA TYR A 399 -12.44 -32.67 8.91
C TYR A 399 -12.32 -32.80 7.40
N THR A 400 -13.33 -33.35 6.75
CA THR A 400 -13.35 -33.52 5.29
C THR A 400 -14.52 -32.75 4.72
N ILE A 401 -14.21 -31.82 3.83
CA ILE A 401 -15.18 -31.04 3.07
C ILE A 401 -15.14 -31.56 1.64
N LYS A 402 -16.28 -32.08 1.17
CA LYS A 402 -16.50 -32.37 -0.25
C LYS A 402 -17.09 -31.15 -0.93
N ASP A 403 -16.94 -31.08 -2.25
CA ASP A 403 -17.41 -29.96 -3.06
C ASP A 403 -16.81 -28.62 -2.60
N TYR A 404 -15.59 -28.66 -2.07
CA TYR A 404 -14.82 -27.50 -1.65
C TYR A 404 -14.41 -26.67 -2.87
N VAL A 405 -14.82 -25.41 -2.86
CA VAL A 405 -14.38 -24.37 -3.78
C VAL A 405 -13.76 -23.25 -2.94
N ALA A 406 -12.48 -22.96 -3.18
CA ALA A 406 -11.80 -21.85 -2.52
C ALA A 406 -12.31 -20.50 -3.07
N MET A 407 -12.46 -19.49 -2.20
CA MET A 407 -12.67 -18.10 -2.68
C MET A 407 -11.33 -17.49 -3.06
N GLY A 408 -10.94 -16.36 -2.48
CA GLY A 408 -9.69 -15.67 -2.79
C GLY A 408 -8.48 -16.11 -1.96
N GLY A 409 -8.67 -16.92 -0.91
CA GLY A 409 -7.61 -17.18 0.06
C GLY A 409 -7.17 -15.89 0.79
N ASN A 410 -6.09 -15.94 1.54
CA ASN A 410 -5.65 -14.79 2.37
C ASN A 410 -4.13 -14.57 2.32
N VAL A 411 -3.61 -13.68 3.17
CA VAL A 411 -2.19 -13.31 3.16
C VAL A 411 -1.27 -14.51 3.34
N HIS A 412 -1.71 -15.52 4.10
CA HIS A 412 -0.92 -16.72 4.40
C HIS A 412 -1.28 -17.94 3.56
N PHE A 413 -2.49 -17.98 2.99
CA PHE A 413 -3.07 -19.15 2.33
C PHE A 413 -3.57 -18.80 0.93
N PRO A 414 -2.74 -18.96 -0.11
CA PRO A 414 -3.22 -19.14 -1.47
C PRO A 414 -4.19 -20.34 -1.54
N PRO A 415 -5.15 -20.36 -2.48
CA PRO A 415 -5.96 -21.54 -2.72
C PRO A 415 -5.10 -22.79 -2.93
N GLY A 416 -5.40 -23.87 -2.19
CA GLY A 416 -4.63 -25.11 -2.26
C GLY A 416 -3.39 -25.16 -1.35
N ALA A 417 -3.09 -24.12 -0.57
CA ALA A 417 -1.99 -24.14 0.39
C ALA A 417 -2.21 -25.20 1.49
N ARG A 418 -1.17 -25.97 1.80
CA ARG A 418 -1.19 -27.03 2.82
C ARG A 418 -0.93 -26.53 4.24
N GLY A 419 -0.38 -25.33 4.35
CA GLY A 419 0.03 -24.68 5.59
C GLY A 419 0.33 -23.19 5.32
N HIS A 420 0.66 -22.46 6.38
CA HIS A 420 1.06 -21.05 6.27
C HIS A 420 2.22 -20.90 5.27
N TYR A 421 2.08 -19.94 4.35
CA TYR A 421 3.12 -19.54 3.41
C TYR A 421 3.50 -20.60 2.35
N ASP A 422 2.60 -21.54 2.06
CA ASP A 422 2.84 -22.57 1.04
C ASP A 422 2.62 -22.04 -0.39
N LEU A 423 3.65 -21.42 -0.95
CA LEU A 423 3.68 -20.95 -2.34
C LEU A 423 3.99 -22.05 -3.36
N SER A 424 4.13 -23.30 -2.92
CA SER A 424 4.63 -24.41 -3.73
C SER A 424 3.72 -25.64 -3.71
N SER A 425 2.46 -25.44 -3.33
CA SER A 425 1.49 -26.54 -3.30
C SER A 425 1.42 -27.23 -4.66
N PRO A 426 1.56 -28.57 -4.73
CA PRO A 426 1.46 -29.31 -5.98
C PRO A 426 0.00 -29.58 -6.38
N HIS A 427 -0.96 -29.20 -5.54
CA HIS A 427 -2.37 -29.52 -5.73
C HIS A 427 -3.04 -28.50 -6.64
N ILE A 428 -3.88 -29.01 -7.55
CA ILE A 428 -4.84 -28.20 -8.29
C ILE A 428 -6.13 -28.20 -7.49
N VAL A 429 -6.68 -27.03 -7.18
CA VAL A 429 -7.97 -26.87 -6.50
C VAL A 429 -8.95 -26.05 -7.31
N LYS A 430 -10.25 -26.25 -7.09
CA LYS A 430 -11.29 -25.39 -7.63
C LYS A 430 -11.38 -24.09 -6.83
N THR A 431 -11.50 -22.98 -7.55
CA THR A 431 -11.64 -21.66 -6.95
C THR A 431 -12.50 -20.73 -7.81
N VAL A 432 -12.97 -19.65 -7.21
CA VAL A 432 -13.60 -18.51 -7.89
C VAL A 432 -12.75 -17.24 -7.79
N ILE A 433 -11.49 -17.27 -7.35
CA ILE A 433 -10.70 -16.07 -7.06
C ILE A 433 -10.67 -15.03 -8.20
N GLU A 434 -10.49 -15.46 -9.45
CA GLU A 434 -10.49 -14.58 -10.64
C GLU A 434 -11.89 -14.19 -11.12
N ASN A 435 -12.93 -14.76 -10.49
CA ASN A 435 -14.33 -14.54 -10.82
C ASN A 435 -15.16 -14.09 -9.62
N PHE A 436 -14.51 -13.66 -8.53
CA PHE A 436 -15.17 -13.33 -7.29
C PHE A 436 -16.28 -12.28 -7.51
N ARG A 437 -17.51 -12.66 -7.21
CA ARG A 437 -18.74 -11.89 -7.38
C ARG A 437 -18.96 -11.34 -8.79
N LEU A 438 -18.45 -12.00 -9.83
CA LEU A 438 -18.71 -11.64 -11.22
C LEU A 438 -20.03 -12.18 -11.76
N ARG A 439 -20.61 -13.21 -11.12
CA ARG A 439 -21.89 -13.83 -11.54
C ARG A 439 -21.86 -14.30 -13.01
N ASN A 440 -20.69 -14.74 -13.47
CA ASN A 440 -20.40 -15.10 -14.86
C ASN A 440 -20.34 -16.62 -15.11
N GLY A 441 -20.66 -17.43 -14.10
CA GLY A 441 -20.83 -18.87 -14.17
C GLY A 441 -22.28 -19.31 -14.44
N PRO A 442 -22.52 -20.63 -14.46
CA PRO A 442 -23.86 -21.19 -14.59
C PRO A 442 -24.81 -20.69 -13.50
N ASP A 443 -26.09 -20.54 -13.84
CA ASP A 443 -27.17 -20.13 -12.92
C ASP A 443 -26.94 -18.79 -12.20
N GLY A 444 -26.04 -17.95 -12.71
CA GLY A 444 -25.68 -16.67 -12.11
C GLY A 444 -24.69 -16.76 -10.96
N GLU A 445 -24.05 -17.92 -10.74
CA GLU A 445 -22.94 -18.06 -9.80
C GLU A 445 -21.63 -17.52 -10.37
N ASP A 446 -20.58 -17.47 -9.57
CA ASP A 446 -19.24 -17.13 -10.05
C ASP A 446 -18.63 -18.31 -10.82
N ALA A 447 -17.91 -18.03 -11.91
CA ALA A 447 -17.26 -19.09 -12.68
C ALA A 447 -16.14 -19.77 -11.87
N VAL A 448 -16.29 -21.08 -11.68
CA VAL A 448 -15.31 -21.93 -10.99
C VAL A 448 -14.24 -22.39 -11.98
N HIS A 449 -12.97 -22.28 -11.60
CA HIS A 449 -11.82 -22.73 -12.41
C HIS A 449 -10.76 -23.45 -11.58
N ASP A 450 -9.81 -24.07 -12.27
CA ASP A 450 -8.63 -24.70 -11.66
C ASP A 450 -7.60 -23.65 -11.23
N PHE A 451 -7.01 -23.83 -10.05
CA PHE A 451 -5.95 -23.01 -9.52
C PHE A 451 -4.74 -23.84 -9.14
N ASP A 452 -3.57 -23.32 -9.49
CA ASP A 452 -2.27 -23.82 -9.07
C ASP A 452 -1.28 -22.64 -8.95
N PRO A 453 -0.15 -22.80 -8.23
CA PRO A 453 0.81 -21.72 -8.01
C PRO A 453 1.42 -21.08 -9.26
N ALA A 454 1.33 -21.71 -10.44
CA ALA A 454 1.82 -21.12 -11.69
C ALA A 454 1.20 -19.75 -11.99
N ARG A 455 -0.03 -19.50 -11.52
CA ARG A 455 -0.78 -18.27 -11.79
C ARG A 455 -0.06 -17.00 -11.31
N PHE A 456 0.69 -17.09 -10.21
CA PHE A 456 1.41 -15.95 -9.65
C PHE A 456 2.93 -15.97 -9.87
N ARG A 457 3.48 -17.02 -10.51
CA ARG A 457 4.94 -17.13 -10.77
C ARG A 457 5.50 -16.00 -11.63
N GLN A 458 4.67 -15.37 -12.46
CA GLN A 458 5.08 -14.21 -13.26
C GLN A 458 5.57 -13.03 -12.39
N TYR A 459 5.20 -12.98 -11.11
CA TYR A 459 5.58 -11.94 -10.17
C TYR A 459 6.81 -12.30 -9.30
N GLU A 460 7.44 -13.46 -9.50
CA GLU A 460 8.63 -13.87 -8.74
C GLU A 460 9.75 -12.83 -8.80
N GLN A 461 10.00 -12.23 -9.97
CA GLN A 461 11.07 -11.22 -10.07
C GLN A 461 10.69 -9.89 -9.41
N LEU A 462 9.41 -9.54 -9.42
CA LEU A 462 8.92 -8.28 -8.87
C LEU A 462 8.94 -8.30 -7.33
N ALA A 463 8.54 -9.42 -6.72
CA ALA A 463 8.43 -9.58 -5.27
C ALA A 463 8.86 -11.01 -4.85
N PRO A 464 10.18 -11.31 -4.84
CA PRO A 464 10.73 -12.67 -4.81
C PRO A 464 10.66 -13.41 -3.47
N ASP A 465 10.52 -12.69 -2.36
CA ASP A 465 10.60 -13.24 -1.01
C ASP A 465 9.26 -13.22 -0.27
N CYS A 466 9.19 -13.91 0.87
CA CYS A 466 7.96 -14.00 1.68
C CYS A 466 6.76 -14.39 0.79
N MET A 467 5.60 -13.74 0.97
CA MET A 467 4.41 -13.93 0.13
C MET A 467 4.35 -13.00 -1.08
N GLY A 468 5.45 -12.35 -1.47
CA GLY A 468 5.45 -11.23 -2.42
C GLY A 468 4.72 -11.47 -3.73
N GLN A 469 5.12 -12.50 -4.48
CA GLN A 469 4.48 -12.87 -5.75
C GLN A 469 2.98 -13.16 -5.62
N TRP A 470 2.59 -13.86 -4.55
CA TRP A 470 1.20 -14.14 -4.24
C TRP A 470 0.45 -12.85 -3.90
N MET A 471 1.05 -11.95 -3.12
CA MET A 471 0.46 -10.68 -2.73
C MET A 471 0.17 -9.75 -3.91
N VAL A 472 0.99 -9.80 -4.96
CA VAL A 472 0.70 -9.05 -6.20
C VAL A 472 -0.54 -9.64 -6.86
N TYR A 473 -0.52 -10.93 -7.17
CA TYR A 473 -1.64 -11.62 -7.84
C TYR A 473 -2.95 -11.55 -7.05
N TRP A 474 -2.93 -11.87 -5.76
CA TRP A 474 -4.10 -11.91 -4.88
C TRP A 474 -4.86 -10.58 -4.87
N ARG A 475 -4.13 -9.46 -4.86
CA ARG A 475 -4.72 -8.12 -4.89
C ARG A 475 -5.28 -7.74 -6.26
N GLN A 476 -4.69 -8.23 -7.36
CA GLN A 476 -5.28 -8.02 -8.67
C GLN A 476 -6.64 -8.69 -8.81
N CYS A 477 -6.96 -9.70 -7.98
CA CYS A 477 -8.27 -10.36 -7.93
C CYS A 477 -9.29 -9.68 -7.00
N MET A 478 -8.89 -8.67 -6.21
CA MET A 478 -9.81 -7.93 -5.34
C MET A 478 -10.63 -6.92 -6.15
N PRO A 479 -11.88 -6.58 -5.75
CA PRO A 479 -12.65 -5.50 -6.36
C PRO A 479 -11.89 -4.16 -6.40
N GLY A 480 -11.24 -3.90 -7.53
CA GLY A 480 -10.41 -2.72 -7.79
C GLY A 480 -11.09 -1.71 -8.71
N TYR A 481 -10.31 -0.79 -9.28
CA TYR A 481 -10.86 0.15 -10.26
C TYR A 481 -11.29 -0.58 -11.54
N GLY A 482 -12.50 -0.31 -12.02
CA GLY A 482 -13.06 -0.94 -13.21
C GLY A 482 -13.59 -2.36 -13.00
N ASN A 483 -13.65 -2.85 -11.75
CA ASN A 483 -14.18 -4.18 -11.47
C ASN A 483 -15.68 -4.30 -11.86
N PRO A 484 -16.10 -5.42 -12.46
CA PRO A 484 -17.51 -5.70 -12.74
C PRO A 484 -18.22 -6.48 -11.62
N CYS A 485 -17.59 -6.65 -10.45
CA CYS A 485 -18.16 -7.42 -9.34
C CYS A 485 -19.46 -6.79 -8.83
N VAL A 486 -20.39 -7.61 -8.33
CA VAL A 486 -21.67 -7.15 -7.79
C VAL A 486 -21.87 -7.50 -6.32
N ASP A 487 -22.50 -6.58 -5.60
CA ASP A 487 -22.87 -6.74 -4.20
C ASP A 487 -24.13 -7.61 -4.02
N ASP A 488 -24.60 -7.77 -2.78
CA ASP A 488 -25.78 -8.61 -2.49
C ASP A 488 -27.08 -8.12 -3.16
N ASP A 489 -27.15 -6.83 -3.54
CA ASP A 489 -28.29 -6.23 -4.24
C ASP A 489 -28.09 -6.23 -5.77
N GLY A 490 -27.01 -6.82 -6.27
CA GLY A 490 -26.64 -6.79 -7.69
C GLY A 490 -26.07 -5.44 -8.16
N LYS A 491 -25.71 -4.53 -7.24
CA LYS A 491 -25.10 -3.24 -7.59
C LYS A 491 -23.59 -3.42 -7.77
N PRO A 492 -22.92 -2.57 -8.58
CA PRO A 492 -21.47 -2.60 -8.70
C PRO A 492 -20.78 -2.48 -7.34
N MET A 493 -19.82 -3.36 -7.07
CA MET A 493 -19.03 -3.31 -5.85
C MET A 493 -18.10 -2.09 -5.84
N LYS A 494 -17.92 -1.53 -4.64
CA LYS A 494 -16.99 -0.43 -4.38
C LYS A 494 -15.55 -0.86 -4.65
N ASN A 495 -14.72 0.07 -5.13
CA ASN A 495 -13.28 -0.12 -5.30
C ASN A 495 -12.57 -0.12 -3.94
N TRP A 496 -12.06 -1.27 -3.54
CA TRP A 496 -11.54 -1.46 -2.18
C TRP A 496 -10.29 -0.63 -1.86
N TRP A 497 -9.55 -0.19 -2.87
CA TRP A 497 -8.36 0.63 -2.67
C TRP A 497 -8.67 2.00 -2.05
N VAL A 498 -9.88 2.53 -2.23
CA VAL A 498 -10.28 3.83 -1.65
C VAL A 498 -10.47 3.71 -0.12
N PHE A 499 -10.93 2.56 0.37
CA PHE A 499 -11.17 2.33 1.80
C PHE A 499 -9.90 2.39 2.66
N LEU A 500 -8.72 2.28 2.04
CA LEU A 500 -7.46 2.49 2.74
C LEU A 500 -7.34 3.91 3.32
N PHE A 501 -7.90 4.90 2.63
CA PHE A 501 -7.78 6.32 2.98
C PHE A 501 -9.06 6.91 3.59
N TYR A 502 -10.08 6.07 3.82
CA TYR A 502 -11.23 6.38 4.66
C TYR A 502 -10.80 6.61 6.10
#